data_AF-A0AAD4E2P7-F1
#
_entry.id   AF-A0AAD4E2P7-F1
#
_cell.length_a   1.000
_cell.length_b   1.000
_cell.length_c   1.000
_cell.angle_alpha   90.00
_cell.angle_beta   90.00
_cell.angle_gamma   90.00
#
_symmetry.space_group_name_H-M   'P 1'
#
loop_
_entity.id
_entity.type
_entity.pdbx_description
1 polymer ?
#
loop_
_entity_poly.entity_id
_entity_poly.type
_entity_poly.pdbx_seq_one_letter_code
_entity_poly.pdbx_strand_id
1 'polypeptide(L)'
;MAAPVVPSSFQIYNSYVEDPQWQIKFTIIWCSGVTLAVAVSIPSVVLGLRHGRPLKGITGISETEPPPTTHRRGRRLVGAWNALISLTYWSPPKLGLNVGQIIVLLAYLTAVLVCIIKDAPLMSNPNRAGEISRSRTVFLFATKNSILSLLLGPGNGHEKLNFMHRMAGRAMFLAACIHGFLWIRNRLQYGLAILGPQKETLGVASLALLCIIVLTSLRPVRRLFYECFFIIHILIYVAFVVAMCYHTPYASPWIFPPLTFCGVDILLRLFRYRIKAATLTAQGTHMTMIRVHNCDDGWLAGQHVRLRVLFSSRGDSGAFVQVILDGPYGGSSVDLGLYESAFLIAGGSGITFTLGLLDDIVGRCVRLGRSQGERTRRIEFTWCIRSFEWFVPILIDIATAASNSTVDLHTSVFITCSQACDPEAVLHIPNSIVTLSRPAVHNLLRDFIKINGVAVCASGPESLTRDV
;
A
#
# COMPACT_ATOMS: atom_id res chain seq x y z
N MET A 1 -60.91 -3.18 26.69
CA MET A 1 -59.74 -3.86 27.29
C MET A 1 -58.59 -3.74 26.31
N ALA A 2 -57.45 -3.19 26.74
CA ALA A 2 -56.27 -3.13 25.88
C ALA A 2 -55.77 -4.56 25.61
N ALA A 3 -55.25 -4.81 24.40
CA ALA A 3 -54.66 -6.10 24.07
C ALA A 3 -53.49 -6.39 25.03
N PRO A 4 -53.36 -7.63 25.54
CA PRO A 4 -52.28 -7.98 26.45
C PRO A 4 -50.92 -7.77 25.76
N VAL A 5 -50.03 -7.04 26.42
CA VAL A 5 -48.66 -6.81 25.95
C VAL A 5 -47.81 -7.99 26.38
N VAL A 6 -47.16 -8.65 25.42
CA VAL A 6 -46.24 -9.76 25.70
C VAL A 6 -45.11 -9.26 26.60
N PRO A 7 -44.84 -9.92 27.75
CA PRO A 7 -43.75 -9.53 28.64
C PRO A 7 -42.42 -9.50 27.88
N SER A 8 -41.54 -8.55 28.21
CA SER A 8 -40.27 -8.31 27.51
C SER A 8 -39.38 -9.55 27.39
N SER A 9 -39.47 -10.50 28.32
CA SER A 9 -38.76 -11.78 28.28
C SER A 9 -39.23 -12.75 27.18
N PHE A 10 -40.43 -12.57 26.65
CA PHE A 10 -41.03 -13.42 25.60
C PHE A 10 -41.16 -12.69 24.25
N GLN A 11 -40.70 -11.45 24.16
CA GLN A 11 -40.70 -10.71 22.89
C GLN A 11 -39.64 -11.31 21.96
N ILE A 12 -40.08 -11.74 20.78
CA ILE A 12 -39.20 -12.24 19.73
C ILE A 12 -38.47 -11.05 19.12
N TYR A 13 -37.14 -11.14 19.01
CA TYR A 13 -36.29 -10.13 18.38
C TYR A 13 -36.85 -9.72 17.02
N ASN A 14 -37.25 -8.46 16.88
CA ASN A 14 -37.76 -7.94 15.62
C ASN A 14 -36.70 -7.10 14.93
N SER A 15 -35.96 -7.72 14.01
CA SER A 15 -34.92 -7.06 13.22
C SER A 15 -35.40 -5.82 12.47
N TYR A 16 -36.70 -5.73 12.13
CA TYR A 16 -37.26 -4.60 11.40
C TYR A 16 -37.36 -3.32 12.26
N VAL A 17 -37.39 -3.47 13.59
CA VAL A 17 -37.54 -2.36 14.55
C VAL A 17 -36.23 -2.07 15.26
N GLU A 18 -35.49 -3.10 15.64
CA GLU A 18 -34.25 -2.97 16.42
C GLU A 18 -33.04 -2.59 15.56
N ASP A 19 -32.85 -3.24 14.39
CA ASP A 19 -31.67 -3.01 13.53
C ASP A 19 -31.53 -1.54 13.08
N PRO A 20 -32.61 -0.82 12.70
CA PRO A 20 -32.52 0.60 12.30
C PRO A 20 -31.95 1.51 13.39
N GLN A 21 -32.21 1.23 14.66
CA GLN A 21 -31.68 2.05 15.76
C GLN A 21 -30.15 1.90 15.88
N TRP A 22 -29.66 0.67 15.73
CA TRP A 22 -28.22 0.39 15.74
C TRP A 22 -27.52 0.92 14.49
N GLN A 23 -28.20 0.97 13.35
CA GLN A 23 -27.69 1.61 12.13
C GLN A 23 -27.42 3.11 12.32
N ILE A 24 -28.35 3.83 12.97
CA ILE A 24 -28.18 5.26 13.26
C ILE A 24 -27.00 5.46 14.19
N LYS A 25 -26.91 4.69 15.28
CA LYS A 25 -25.76 4.73 16.20
C LYS A 25 -24.44 4.46 15.49
N PHE A 26 -24.39 3.43 14.64
CA PHE A 26 -23.19 3.12 13.86
C PHE A 26 -22.79 4.27 12.93
N THR A 27 -23.76 4.85 12.23
CA THR A 27 -23.54 5.97 11.30
C THR A 27 -22.95 7.16 12.04
N ILE A 28 -23.50 7.50 13.22
CA ILE A 28 -22.97 8.56 14.09
C ILE A 28 -21.52 8.25 14.50
N ILE A 29 -21.27 7.05 15.06
CA ILE A 29 -19.93 6.66 15.54
C ILE A 29 -18.89 6.73 14.43
N TRP A 30 -19.21 6.17 13.25
CA TRP A 30 -18.31 6.19 12.11
C TRP A 30 -18.07 7.62 11.59
N CYS A 31 -19.14 8.42 11.41
CA CYS A 31 -19.00 9.81 10.97
C CYS A 31 -18.16 10.63 11.95
N SER A 32 -18.36 10.47 13.27
CA SER A 32 -17.53 11.08 14.29
C SER A 32 -16.06 10.63 14.18
N GLY A 33 -15.81 9.34 13.93
CA GLY A 33 -14.47 8.80 13.71
C GLY A 33 -13.79 9.41 12.48
N VAL A 34 -14.52 9.57 11.36
CA VAL A 34 -14.01 10.23 10.15
C VAL A 34 -13.74 11.71 10.42
N THR A 35 -14.67 12.42 11.07
CA THR A 35 -14.48 13.83 11.41
C THR A 35 -13.26 14.03 12.30
N LEU A 36 -13.06 13.16 13.31
CA LEU A 36 -11.87 13.17 14.15
C LEU A 36 -10.60 12.87 13.35
N ALA A 37 -10.63 11.87 12.48
CA ALA A 37 -9.50 11.52 11.61
C ALA A 37 -9.10 12.69 10.69
N VAL A 38 -10.09 13.33 10.08
CA VAL A 38 -9.88 14.54 9.27
C VAL A 38 -9.30 15.64 10.16
N ALA A 39 -9.88 15.93 11.31
CA ALA A 39 -9.41 16.97 12.23
C ALA A 39 -7.96 16.74 12.68
N VAL A 40 -7.59 15.51 13.04
CA VAL A 40 -6.21 15.13 13.40
C VAL A 40 -5.25 15.25 12.21
N SER A 41 -5.74 15.07 10.99
CA SER A 41 -4.95 15.25 9.77
C SER A 41 -4.84 16.72 9.31
N ILE A 42 -5.67 17.65 9.83
CA ILE A 42 -5.62 19.07 9.43
C ILE A 42 -4.24 19.68 9.66
N PRO A 43 -3.58 19.52 10.84
CA PRO A 43 -2.25 20.09 11.05
C PRO A 43 -1.21 19.57 10.05
N SER A 44 -1.22 18.29 9.72
CA SER A 44 -0.27 17.71 8.74
C SER A 44 -0.58 18.16 7.31
N VAL A 45 -1.87 18.31 6.96
CA VAL A 45 -2.30 18.88 5.67
C VAL A 45 -1.94 20.36 5.57
N VAL A 46 -2.21 21.17 6.59
CA VAL A 46 -1.89 22.61 6.65
C VAL A 46 -0.38 22.86 6.65
N LEU A 47 0.38 22.10 7.45
CA LEU A 47 1.85 22.14 7.42
C LEU A 47 2.36 21.72 6.05
N GLY A 48 1.79 20.68 5.46
CA GLY A 48 2.13 20.30 4.11
C GLY A 48 1.85 21.42 3.10
N LEU A 49 0.65 22.02 3.12
CA LEU A 49 0.25 23.10 2.19
C LEU A 49 1.19 24.31 2.30
N ARG A 50 1.66 24.63 3.51
CA ARG A 50 2.67 25.67 3.75
C ARG A 50 4.08 25.29 3.29
N HIS A 51 4.39 23.99 3.16
CA HIS A 51 5.69 23.45 2.76
C HIS A 51 5.75 23.00 1.29
N GLY A 52 4.69 23.22 0.49
CA GLY A 52 4.62 22.80 -0.92
C GLY A 52 4.63 21.27 -1.16
N ARG A 53 4.51 20.44 -0.11
CA ARG A 53 4.71 18.97 -0.17
C ARG A 53 3.45 18.11 -0.46
N PRO A 54 2.22 18.39 0.02
CA PRO A 54 1.08 17.48 -0.11
C PRO A 54 0.29 17.73 -1.39
N LEU A 55 0.36 18.94 -1.97
CA LEU A 55 -0.27 19.21 -3.26
C LEU A 55 0.41 18.40 -4.36
N LYS A 56 1.74 18.20 -4.34
CA LYS A 56 2.43 17.31 -5.31
C LYS A 56 1.85 15.88 -5.34
N GLY A 57 1.39 15.37 -4.20
CA GLY A 57 0.69 14.09 -4.09
C GLY A 57 -0.79 14.10 -4.51
N ILE A 58 -1.46 15.26 -4.57
CA ILE A 58 -2.89 15.40 -4.92
C ILE A 58 -3.07 15.90 -6.36
N THR A 59 -2.22 16.82 -6.83
CA THR A 59 -2.22 17.38 -8.20
C THR A 59 -1.48 16.51 -9.20
N GLY A 60 -0.72 15.53 -8.72
CA GLY A 60 0.13 14.65 -9.54
C GLY A 60 1.36 15.38 -10.08
N ILE A 61 2.01 14.74 -11.07
CA ILE A 61 3.16 15.26 -11.81
C ILE A 61 2.78 16.61 -12.44
N SER A 62 3.66 17.60 -12.29
CA SER A 62 3.46 19.01 -12.66
C SER A 62 4.70 19.57 -13.38
N GLU A 63 4.62 20.80 -13.88
CA GLU A 63 5.66 21.48 -14.67
C GLU A 63 5.95 22.87 -14.03
N THR A 64 7.13 23.03 -13.39
CA THR A 64 7.77 24.27 -12.82
C THR A 64 6.95 25.16 -11.86
N GLU A 65 7.44 25.94 -10.88
CA GLU A 65 8.74 26.37 -10.31
C GLU A 65 8.79 26.03 -8.79
N PRO A 66 9.98 26.00 -8.14
CA PRO A 66 10.08 25.66 -6.72
C PRO A 66 9.74 26.86 -5.80
N PRO A 67 8.91 26.68 -4.76
CA PRO A 67 8.68 27.71 -3.76
C PRO A 67 9.81 27.73 -2.71
N PRO A 68 10.06 28.87 -2.03
CA PRO A 68 10.93 28.90 -0.87
C PRO A 68 10.16 28.35 0.35
N THR A 69 10.82 27.71 1.32
CA THR A 69 10.52 27.95 2.76
C THR A 69 11.37 27.15 3.78
N THR A 70 11.49 27.83 4.92
CA THR A 70 12.19 27.64 6.19
C THR A 70 12.13 26.29 6.91
N HIS A 71 13.23 25.95 7.59
CA HIS A 71 13.36 24.85 8.55
C HIS A 71 13.10 25.28 10.01
N ARG A 72 12.53 24.38 10.84
CA ARG A 72 12.95 24.29 12.24
C ARG A 72 12.78 22.92 12.93
N ARG A 73 13.65 22.75 13.93
CA ARG A 73 13.92 21.64 14.85
C ARG A 73 12.72 21.25 15.72
N GLY A 74 12.59 19.95 15.97
CA GLY A 74 11.85 19.42 17.12
C GLY A 74 12.04 17.92 17.29
N ARG A 75 13.02 17.48 18.09
CA ARG A 75 13.06 16.11 18.65
C ARG A 75 13.74 16.10 20.00
N ARG A 76 13.02 15.62 21.02
CA ARG A 76 13.56 14.93 22.21
C ARG A 76 12.64 13.81 22.75
N LEU A 77 11.34 13.79 22.43
CA LEU A 77 10.40 12.71 22.83
C LEU A 77 10.26 11.55 21.82
N VAL A 78 10.85 11.65 20.62
CA VAL A 78 10.64 10.70 19.51
C VAL A 78 11.52 9.43 19.62
N GLY A 79 12.64 9.48 20.35
CA GLY A 79 13.61 8.39 20.40
C GLY A 79 13.13 7.13 21.13
N ALA A 80 12.57 7.29 22.33
CA ALA A 80 12.09 6.16 23.14
C ALA A 80 10.89 5.47 22.50
N TRP A 81 9.98 6.25 21.90
CA TRP A 81 8.82 5.73 21.16
C TRP A 81 9.25 4.93 19.92
N ASN A 82 10.23 5.41 19.17
CA ASN A 82 10.76 4.71 18.00
C ASN A 82 11.49 3.40 18.38
N ALA A 83 12.15 3.35 19.54
CA ALA A 83 12.80 2.15 20.05
C ALA A 83 11.78 1.07 20.49
N LEU A 84 10.62 1.48 21.02
CA LEU A 84 9.55 0.54 21.38
C LEU A 84 8.81 0.02 20.15
N ILE A 85 8.59 0.89 19.15
CA ILE A 85 7.99 0.52 17.87
C ILE A 85 8.93 -0.35 17.02
N SER A 86 10.26 -0.24 17.17
CA SER A 86 11.20 -1.03 16.37
C SER A 86 10.99 -2.54 16.52
N LEU A 87 10.59 -2.99 17.71
CA LEU A 87 10.23 -4.40 17.99
C LEU A 87 9.05 -4.88 17.14
N THR A 88 8.13 -4.00 16.78
CA THR A 88 6.95 -4.34 15.95
C THR A 88 7.30 -4.56 14.48
N TYR A 89 8.46 -4.08 14.02
CA TYR A 89 8.94 -4.29 12.65
C TYR A 89 9.66 -5.63 12.46
N TRP A 90 9.91 -6.38 13.53
CA TRP A 90 10.46 -7.73 13.40
C TRP A 90 9.49 -8.65 12.65
N SER A 91 9.99 -9.43 11.70
CA SER A 91 9.21 -10.38 10.91
C SER A 91 9.63 -11.81 11.21
N PRO A 92 8.73 -12.69 11.67
CA PRO A 92 9.05 -14.09 11.87
C PRO A 92 9.30 -14.78 10.52
N PRO A 93 10.20 -15.77 10.45
CA PRO A 93 10.51 -16.46 9.20
C PRO A 93 9.26 -17.09 8.55
N LYS A 94 9.15 -17.00 7.23
CA LYS A 94 8.11 -17.62 6.37
C LYS A 94 6.69 -17.05 6.48
N LEU A 95 6.37 -16.24 7.51
CA LEU A 95 5.03 -15.65 7.67
C LEU A 95 4.81 -14.43 6.75
N GLY A 96 5.89 -13.73 6.36
CA GLY A 96 5.81 -12.55 5.48
C GLY A 96 4.98 -11.40 6.08
N LEU A 97 4.79 -11.40 7.40
CA LEU A 97 4.11 -10.37 8.19
C LEU A 97 5.02 -9.99 9.36
N ASN A 98 5.06 -8.71 9.71
CA ASN A 98 5.78 -8.25 10.90
C ASN A 98 4.93 -8.45 12.18
N VAL A 99 5.56 -8.39 13.36
CA VAL A 99 4.89 -8.57 14.66
C VAL A 99 3.75 -7.58 14.85
N GLY A 100 3.93 -6.33 14.45
CA GLY A 100 2.87 -5.32 14.52
C GLY A 100 1.64 -5.72 13.70
N GLN A 101 1.84 -6.20 12.48
CA GLN A 101 0.79 -6.71 11.59
C GLN A 101 0.12 -7.95 12.18
N ILE A 102 0.88 -8.85 12.82
CA ILE A 102 0.34 -10.03 13.49
C ILE A 102 -0.53 -9.62 14.68
N ILE A 103 -0.09 -8.69 15.53
CA ILE A 103 -0.86 -8.20 16.67
C ILE A 103 -2.18 -7.57 16.19
N VAL A 104 -2.13 -6.68 15.19
CA VAL A 104 -3.32 -6.05 14.61
C VAL A 104 -4.26 -7.10 14.01
N LEU A 105 -3.72 -8.08 13.29
CA LEU A 105 -4.49 -9.16 12.70
C LEU A 105 -5.18 -10.02 13.76
N LEU A 106 -4.45 -10.43 14.80
CA LEU A 106 -4.99 -11.23 15.89
C LEU A 106 -6.07 -10.47 16.63
N ALA A 107 -5.83 -9.20 16.99
CA ALA A 107 -6.84 -8.36 17.62
C ALA A 107 -8.12 -8.25 16.76
N TYR A 108 -7.97 -8.06 15.44
CA TYR A 108 -9.10 -8.05 14.51
C TYR A 108 -9.86 -9.38 14.48
N LEU A 109 -9.16 -10.50 14.34
CA LEU A 109 -9.78 -11.83 14.29
C LEU A 109 -10.45 -12.20 15.62
N THR A 110 -9.84 -11.87 16.75
CA THR A 110 -10.43 -12.05 18.08
C THR A 110 -11.69 -11.20 18.24
N ALA A 111 -11.67 -9.93 17.82
CA ALA A 111 -12.86 -9.08 17.86
C ALA A 111 -14.00 -9.67 17.02
N VAL A 112 -13.70 -10.11 15.78
CA VAL A 112 -14.66 -10.79 14.90
C VAL A 112 -15.24 -12.04 15.58
N LEU A 113 -14.38 -12.88 16.17
CA LEU A 113 -14.80 -14.12 16.83
C LEU A 113 -15.69 -13.84 18.06
N VAL A 114 -15.30 -12.89 18.91
CA VAL A 114 -16.07 -12.48 20.09
C VAL A 114 -17.43 -11.95 19.66
N CYS A 115 -17.50 -11.14 18.60
CA CYS A 115 -18.78 -10.64 18.10
C CYS A 115 -19.72 -11.74 17.59
N ILE A 116 -19.16 -12.84 17.04
CA ILE A 116 -19.94 -14.00 16.59
C ILE A 116 -20.44 -14.84 17.78
N ILE A 117 -19.59 -15.13 18.77
CA ILE A 117 -19.87 -16.18 19.77
C ILE A 117 -20.44 -15.61 21.08
N LYS A 118 -20.03 -14.41 21.50
CA LYS A 118 -20.35 -13.89 22.83
C LYS A 118 -21.85 -13.63 22.98
N ASP A 119 -22.45 -14.28 23.98
CA ASP A 119 -23.87 -14.15 24.35
C ASP A 119 -24.83 -14.39 23.15
N ALA A 120 -24.46 -15.30 22.24
CA ALA A 120 -25.21 -15.57 21.01
C ALA A 120 -25.53 -17.07 20.88
N PRO A 121 -26.81 -17.47 21.03
CA PRO A 121 -27.21 -18.85 20.76
C PRO A 121 -27.24 -19.07 19.23
N LEU A 122 -26.09 -19.41 18.64
CA LEU A 122 -25.89 -19.48 17.19
C LEU A 122 -26.87 -20.44 16.48
N MET A 123 -27.26 -21.51 17.15
CA MET A 123 -28.17 -22.52 16.60
C MET A 123 -29.60 -21.98 16.44
N SER A 124 -30.07 -21.16 17.38
CA SER A 124 -31.41 -20.57 17.33
C SER A 124 -31.43 -19.21 16.62
N ASN A 125 -30.32 -18.46 16.67
CA ASN A 125 -30.18 -17.16 16.01
C ASN A 125 -28.96 -17.14 15.05
N PRO A 126 -29.13 -17.60 13.80
CA PRO A 126 -28.05 -17.62 12.81
C PRO A 126 -27.66 -16.23 12.31
N ASN A 127 -28.39 -15.17 12.67
CA ASN A 127 -28.18 -13.82 12.12
C ASN A 127 -26.89 -13.17 12.59
N ARG A 128 -26.36 -13.53 13.77
CA ARG A 128 -25.14 -12.93 14.33
C ARG A 128 -23.93 -13.03 13.39
N ALA A 129 -23.72 -14.20 12.79
CA ALA A 129 -22.66 -14.41 11.80
C ALA A 129 -22.93 -13.61 10.50
N GLY A 130 -24.21 -13.47 10.13
CA GLY A 130 -24.64 -12.64 8.99
C GLY A 130 -24.39 -11.15 9.21
N GLU A 131 -24.61 -10.64 10.42
CA GLU A 131 -24.29 -9.25 10.82
C GLU A 131 -22.79 -8.95 10.69
N ILE A 132 -21.94 -9.89 11.12
CA ILE A 132 -20.49 -9.72 11.01
C ILE A 132 -20.00 -9.86 9.57
N SER A 133 -20.57 -10.79 8.79
CA SER A 133 -20.32 -10.85 7.35
C SER A 133 -20.79 -9.58 6.62
N ARG A 134 -21.75 -8.84 7.16
CA ARG A 134 -22.20 -7.55 6.61
C ARG A 134 -21.24 -6.42 6.94
N SER A 135 -20.41 -6.55 7.98
CA SER A 135 -19.43 -5.52 8.35
C SER A 135 -18.37 -5.38 7.23
N ARG A 136 -18.47 -4.29 6.47
CA ARG A 136 -17.71 -4.08 5.22
C ARG A 136 -16.28 -3.55 5.44
N THR A 137 -15.60 -4.04 6.49
CA THR A 137 -14.21 -3.65 6.82
C THR A 137 -13.24 -3.88 5.67
N VAL A 138 -13.54 -4.87 4.80
CA VAL A 138 -12.78 -5.22 3.60
C VAL A 138 -12.48 -4.01 2.68
N PHE A 139 -13.41 -3.05 2.59
CA PHE A 139 -13.30 -1.91 1.68
C PHE A 139 -12.37 -0.80 2.17
N LEU A 140 -12.26 -0.63 3.49
CA LEU A 140 -11.33 0.32 4.09
C LEU A 140 -9.89 0.04 3.67
N PHE A 141 -9.59 -1.24 3.39
CA PHE A 141 -8.28 -1.72 3.03
C PHE A 141 -8.09 -1.94 1.52
N ALA A 142 -9.13 -1.72 0.70
CA ALA A 142 -9.11 -1.98 -0.75
C ALA A 142 -8.82 -0.73 -1.61
N THR A 143 -9.09 0.47 -1.08
CA THR A 143 -8.95 1.73 -1.82
C THR A 143 -7.51 2.21 -1.86
N LYS A 144 -7.07 2.81 -2.98
CA LYS A 144 -5.68 3.24 -3.16
C LYS A 144 -5.36 4.50 -2.36
N ASN A 145 -6.30 5.44 -2.31
CA ASN A 145 -6.28 6.65 -1.49
C ASN A 145 -7.13 6.47 -0.22
N SER A 146 -6.94 5.36 0.51
CA SER A 146 -7.71 5.09 1.73
C SER A 146 -7.53 6.21 2.75
N ILE A 147 -8.63 6.60 3.42
CA ILE A 147 -8.61 7.53 4.57
C ILE A 147 -7.65 7.03 5.65
N LEU A 148 -7.49 5.71 5.78
CA LEU A 148 -6.55 5.13 6.73
C LEU A 148 -5.09 5.43 6.34
N SER A 149 -4.77 5.50 5.05
CA SER A 149 -3.45 5.96 4.60
C SER A 149 -3.23 7.45 4.89
N LEU A 150 -4.28 8.27 4.90
CA LEU A 150 -4.20 9.67 5.31
C LEU A 150 -3.91 9.78 6.82
N LEU A 151 -4.61 8.99 7.64
CA LEU A 151 -4.47 8.98 9.10
C LEU A 151 -3.13 8.39 9.58
N LEU A 152 -2.65 7.33 8.93
CA LEU A 152 -1.37 6.71 9.24
C LEU A 152 -0.17 7.48 8.67
N GLY A 153 -0.42 8.51 7.85
CA GLY A 153 0.60 9.37 7.27
C GLY A 153 1.39 8.77 6.09
N PRO A 154 2.33 9.55 5.53
CA PRO A 154 3.12 9.17 4.36
C PRO A 154 3.89 7.86 4.57
N GLY A 155 3.89 6.99 3.56
CA GLY A 155 4.57 5.70 3.61
C GLY A 155 3.72 4.52 4.10
N ASN A 156 2.46 4.74 4.52
CA ASN A 156 1.50 3.70 4.92
C ASN A 156 0.38 3.49 3.88
N GLY A 157 0.77 3.36 2.61
CA GLY A 157 -0.15 3.23 1.48
C GLY A 157 -0.87 1.88 1.40
N HIS A 158 -1.81 1.78 0.46
CA HIS A 158 -2.64 0.59 0.20
C HIS A 158 -1.86 -0.73 0.18
N GLU A 159 -0.65 -0.77 -0.37
CA GLU A 159 0.15 -1.99 -0.47
C GLU A 159 0.48 -2.60 0.90
N LYS A 160 0.75 -1.75 1.90
CA LYS A 160 1.01 -2.17 3.29
C LYS A 160 -0.26 -2.56 4.03
N LEU A 161 -1.43 -2.10 3.58
CA LEU A 161 -2.73 -2.39 4.19
C LEU A 161 -3.46 -3.55 3.51
N ASN A 162 -3.07 -3.92 2.29
CA ASN A 162 -3.77 -4.94 1.49
C ASN A 162 -3.75 -6.35 2.14
N PHE A 163 -2.84 -6.63 3.09
CA PHE A 163 -2.94 -7.87 3.86
C PHE A 163 -4.22 -7.92 4.72
N MET A 164 -4.65 -6.77 5.26
CA MET A 164 -5.91 -6.64 6.00
C MET A 164 -7.12 -6.83 5.08
N HIS A 165 -7.08 -6.30 3.84
CA HIS A 165 -8.13 -6.56 2.85
C HIS A 165 -8.32 -8.07 2.63
N ARG A 166 -7.22 -8.80 2.41
CA ARG A 166 -7.26 -10.26 2.21
C ARG A 166 -7.78 -11.01 3.43
N MET A 167 -7.36 -10.63 4.64
CA MET A 167 -7.81 -11.30 5.86
C MET A 167 -9.24 -10.95 6.26
N ALA A 168 -9.65 -9.70 6.11
CA ALA A 168 -11.02 -9.29 6.28
C ALA A 168 -11.94 -10.03 5.30
N GLY A 169 -11.53 -10.20 4.03
CA GLY A 169 -12.29 -10.97 3.03
C GLY A 169 -12.48 -12.44 3.41
N ARG A 170 -11.45 -13.08 3.99
CA ARG A 170 -11.54 -14.46 4.50
C ARG A 170 -12.44 -14.57 5.72
N ALA A 171 -12.33 -13.64 6.66
CA ALA A 171 -13.19 -13.58 7.84
C ALA A 171 -14.67 -13.39 7.45
N MET A 172 -14.93 -12.49 6.49
CA MET A 172 -16.26 -12.27 5.91
C MET A 172 -16.80 -13.55 5.25
N PHE A 173 -15.99 -14.24 4.45
CA PHE A 173 -16.39 -15.50 3.82
C PHE A 173 -16.73 -16.57 4.86
N LEU A 174 -15.89 -16.75 5.88
CA LEU A 174 -16.15 -17.73 6.94
C LEU A 174 -17.46 -17.40 7.70
N ALA A 175 -17.67 -16.13 8.04
CA ALA A 175 -18.90 -15.68 8.69
C ALA A 175 -20.14 -15.91 7.80
N ALA A 176 -20.04 -15.64 6.50
CA ALA A 176 -21.10 -15.92 5.52
C ALA A 176 -21.41 -17.42 5.42
N CYS A 177 -20.39 -18.27 5.40
CA CYS A 177 -20.55 -19.73 5.39
C CYS A 177 -21.24 -20.22 6.67
N ILE A 178 -20.84 -19.73 7.84
CA ILE A 178 -21.49 -20.07 9.13
C ILE A 178 -22.95 -19.64 9.11
N HIS A 179 -23.24 -18.40 8.69
CA HIS A 179 -24.59 -17.88 8.56
C HIS A 179 -25.46 -18.74 7.64
N GLY A 180 -24.98 -18.97 6.40
CA GLY A 180 -25.67 -19.78 5.41
C GLY A 180 -25.90 -21.22 5.87
N PHE A 181 -24.89 -21.85 6.47
CA PHE A 181 -24.99 -23.21 6.98
C PHE A 181 -26.03 -23.35 8.10
N LEU A 182 -25.95 -22.50 9.14
CA LEU A 182 -26.89 -22.53 10.26
C LEU A 182 -28.33 -22.26 9.79
N TRP A 183 -28.48 -21.37 8.82
CA TRP A 183 -29.78 -21.04 8.27
C TRP A 183 -30.38 -22.19 7.43
N ILE A 184 -29.58 -22.82 6.54
CA ILE A 184 -29.99 -24.00 5.77
C ILE A 184 -30.37 -25.14 6.72
N ARG A 185 -29.55 -25.38 7.75
CA ARG A 185 -29.84 -26.37 8.79
C ARG A 185 -31.20 -26.12 9.44
N ASN A 186 -31.51 -24.89 9.84
CA ASN A 186 -32.78 -24.56 10.48
C ASN A 186 -33.96 -24.83 9.53
N ARG A 187 -33.83 -24.52 8.25
CA ARG A 187 -34.86 -24.85 7.25
C ARG A 187 -35.09 -26.36 7.11
N LEU A 188 -34.01 -27.13 7.01
CA LEU A 188 -34.09 -28.59 6.95
C LEU A 188 -34.72 -29.17 8.23
N GLN A 189 -34.37 -28.64 9.39
CA GLN A 189 -34.94 -29.08 10.68
C GLN A 189 -36.45 -28.84 10.77
N TYR A 190 -36.96 -27.75 10.20
CA TYR A 190 -38.38 -27.40 10.20
C TYR A 190 -39.13 -27.87 8.93
N GLY A 191 -38.50 -28.64 8.05
CA GLY A 191 -39.13 -29.13 6.81
C GLY A 191 -39.49 -28.03 5.80
N LEU A 192 -38.79 -26.89 5.84
CA LEU A 192 -39.03 -25.74 4.96
C LEU A 192 -38.12 -25.78 3.73
N ALA A 193 -38.61 -25.31 2.58
CA ALA A 193 -37.81 -25.16 1.38
C ALA A 193 -36.61 -24.22 1.60
N ILE A 194 -35.43 -24.61 1.12
CA ILE A 194 -34.19 -23.80 1.20
C ILE A 194 -34.34 -22.52 0.35
N LEU A 195 -34.81 -22.69 -0.88
CA LEU A 195 -35.18 -21.58 -1.75
C LEU A 195 -36.60 -21.16 -1.39
N GLY A 196 -36.68 -20.13 -0.57
CA GLY A 196 -37.94 -19.58 -0.05
C GLY A 196 -38.32 -18.27 -0.72
N PRO A 197 -38.99 -17.36 0.03
CA PRO A 197 -39.25 -16.00 -0.40
C PRO A 197 -38.00 -15.27 -0.92
N GLN A 198 -38.23 -14.09 -1.50
CA GLN A 198 -37.19 -13.31 -2.19
C GLN A 198 -35.91 -13.14 -1.36
N LYS A 199 -36.04 -12.92 -0.04
CA LYS A 199 -34.92 -12.74 0.88
C LYS A 199 -33.98 -13.95 0.91
N GLU A 200 -34.55 -15.15 1.01
CA GLU A 200 -33.83 -16.41 1.13
C GLU A 200 -33.09 -16.77 -0.13
N THR A 201 -33.79 -16.68 -1.27
CA THR A 201 -33.23 -16.95 -2.58
C THR A 201 -32.05 -16.01 -2.87
N LEU A 202 -32.18 -14.73 -2.52
CA LEU A 202 -31.09 -13.76 -2.63
C LEU A 202 -29.96 -13.99 -1.64
N GLY A 203 -30.23 -14.58 -0.48
CA GLY A 203 -29.19 -14.99 0.49
C GLY A 203 -28.31 -16.10 -0.07
N VAL A 204 -28.93 -17.14 -0.65
CA VAL A 204 -28.22 -18.23 -1.34
C VAL A 204 -27.45 -17.70 -2.56
N ALA A 205 -28.06 -16.82 -3.36
CA ALA A 205 -27.39 -16.19 -4.49
C ALA A 205 -26.18 -15.34 -4.05
N SER A 206 -26.32 -14.56 -2.97
CA SER A 206 -25.22 -13.75 -2.41
C SER A 206 -24.06 -14.62 -1.93
N LEU A 207 -24.35 -15.74 -1.25
CA LEU A 207 -23.33 -16.70 -0.83
C LEU A 207 -22.62 -17.33 -2.05
N ALA A 208 -23.36 -17.69 -3.10
CA ALA A 208 -22.79 -18.23 -4.33
C ALA A 208 -21.86 -17.22 -5.03
N LEU A 209 -22.29 -15.96 -5.18
CA LEU A 209 -21.46 -14.88 -5.73
C LEU A 209 -20.18 -14.69 -4.90
N LEU A 210 -20.29 -14.71 -3.57
CA LEU A 210 -19.14 -14.60 -2.67
C LEU A 210 -18.17 -15.78 -2.82
N CYS A 211 -18.68 -17.01 -2.98
CA CYS A 211 -17.84 -18.18 -3.28
C CYS A 211 -17.04 -17.98 -4.57
N ILE A 212 -17.65 -17.47 -5.64
CA ILE A 212 -16.95 -17.24 -6.90
C ILE A 212 -15.85 -16.18 -6.73
N ILE A 213 -16.14 -15.08 -6.00
CA ILE A 213 -15.14 -14.07 -5.66
C ILE A 213 -13.95 -14.71 -4.94
N VAL A 214 -14.18 -15.56 -3.95
CA VAL A 214 -13.10 -16.18 -3.16
C VAL A 214 -12.29 -17.17 -3.97
N LEU A 215 -12.94 -18.04 -4.75
CA LEU A 215 -12.28 -19.07 -5.57
C LEU A 215 -11.38 -18.44 -6.64
N THR A 216 -11.88 -17.44 -7.34
CA THR A 216 -11.11 -16.68 -8.34
C THR A 216 -9.99 -15.85 -7.70
N SER A 217 -10.12 -15.52 -6.42
CA SER A 217 -9.11 -14.82 -5.63
C SER A 217 -8.09 -15.75 -4.98
N LEU A 218 -8.04 -17.05 -5.28
CA LEU A 218 -6.99 -17.92 -4.75
C LEU A 218 -5.61 -17.58 -5.35
N ARG A 219 -4.55 -17.80 -4.57
CA ARG A 219 -3.16 -17.45 -4.97
C ARG A 219 -2.73 -18.09 -6.30
N PRO A 220 -3.07 -19.36 -6.62
CA PRO A 220 -2.73 -19.94 -7.92
C PRO A 220 -3.40 -19.20 -9.08
N VAL A 221 -4.70 -18.92 -8.96
CA VAL A 221 -5.48 -18.23 -10.01
C VAL A 221 -4.93 -16.83 -10.27
N ARG A 222 -4.67 -16.03 -9.22
CA ARG A 222 -4.14 -14.67 -9.38
C ARG A 222 -2.72 -14.62 -9.97
N ARG A 223 -1.95 -15.70 -9.85
CA ARG A 223 -0.58 -15.78 -10.40
C ARG A 223 -0.58 -16.17 -11.87
N LEU A 224 -1.50 -17.04 -12.28
CA LEU A 224 -1.57 -17.55 -13.64
C LEU A 224 -2.48 -16.71 -14.55
N PHE A 225 -3.59 -16.20 -14.00
CA PHE A 225 -4.66 -15.53 -14.74
C PHE A 225 -5.07 -14.22 -14.06
N TYR A 226 -4.11 -13.30 -13.89
CA TYR A 226 -4.34 -12.05 -13.15
C TYR A 226 -5.46 -11.19 -13.76
N GLU A 227 -5.48 -11.01 -15.10
CA GLU A 227 -6.48 -10.17 -15.78
C GLU A 227 -7.89 -10.74 -15.61
N CYS A 228 -8.06 -12.05 -15.80
CA CYS A 228 -9.35 -12.72 -15.58
C CYS A 228 -9.81 -12.60 -14.13
N PHE A 229 -8.90 -12.83 -13.17
CA PHE A 229 -9.19 -12.61 -11.75
C PHE A 229 -9.71 -11.20 -11.51
N PHE A 230 -9.01 -10.17 -12.01
CA PHE A 230 -9.36 -8.79 -11.75
C PHE A 230 -10.75 -8.43 -12.30
N ILE A 231 -11.02 -8.78 -13.55
CA ILE A 231 -12.31 -8.51 -14.21
C ILE A 231 -13.46 -9.21 -13.48
N ILE A 232 -13.31 -10.52 -13.24
CA ILE A 232 -14.34 -11.32 -12.58
C ILE A 232 -14.60 -10.80 -11.16
N HIS A 233 -13.54 -10.47 -10.42
CA HIS A 233 -13.66 -9.98 -9.05
C HIS A 233 -14.46 -8.68 -8.98
N ILE A 234 -14.22 -7.72 -9.89
CA ILE A 234 -14.95 -6.44 -9.90
C ILE A 234 -16.41 -6.62 -10.36
N LEU A 235 -16.66 -7.38 -11.43
CA LEU A 235 -18.02 -7.56 -11.95
C LEU A 235 -18.91 -8.32 -10.95
N ILE A 236 -18.42 -9.43 -10.41
CA ILE A 236 -19.16 -10.23 -9.43
C ILE A 236 -19.29 -9.49 -8.12
N TYR A 237 -18.30 -8.67 -7.73
CA TYR A 237 -18.44 -7.78 -6.58
C TYR A 237 -19.64 -6.84 -6.72
N VAL A 238 -19.81 -6.17 -7.87
CA VAL A 238 -20.96 -5.29 -8.10
C VAL A 238 -22.27 -6.07 -7.98
N ALA A 239 -22.36 -7.25 -8.61
CA ALA A 239 -23.52 -8.12 -8.50
C ALA A 239 -23.79 -8.55 -7.05
N PHE A 240 -22.75 -8.90 -6.29
CA PHE A 240 -22.84 -9.26 -4.87
C PHE A 240 -23.36 -8.09 -4.02
N VAL A 241 -22.91 -6.85 -4.28
CA VAL A 241 -23.44 -5.67 -3.57
C VAL A 241 -24.93 -5.49 -3.84
N VAL A 242 -25.35 -5.59 -5.10
CA VAL A 242 -26.76 -5.45 -5.48
C VAL A 242 -27.60 -6.55 -4.82
N ALA A 243 -27.16 -7.81 -4.89
CA ALA A 243 -27.85 -8.93 -4.25
C ALA A 243 -28.01 -8.73 -2.73
N MET A 244 -26.97 -8.20 -2.07
CA MET A 244 -26.99 -7.88 -0.64
C MET A 244 -27.97 -6.77 -0.27
N CYS A 245 -28.14 -5.73 -1.12
CA CYS A 245 -29.12 -4.67 -0.89
C CYS A 245 -30.55 -5.22 -0.84
N TYR A 246 -30.85 -6.23 -1.65
CA TYR A 246 -32.18 -6.87 -1.67
C TYR A 246 -32.32 -8.00 -0.63
N HIS A 247 -31.25 -8.72 -0.31
CA HIS A 247 -31.25 -9.73 0.75
C HIS A 247 -31.48 -9.11 2.14
N THR A 248 -30.89 -7.94 2.39
CA THR A 248 -31.01 -7.21 3.65
C THR A 248 -31.15 -5.71 3.39
N PRO A 249 -32.38 -5.18 3.22
CA PRO A 249 -32.60 -3.74 2.96
C PRO A 249 -32.04 -2.84 4.07
N TYR A 250 -32.04 -3.34 5.31
CA TYR A 250 -31.46 -2.70 6.49
C TYR A 250 -29.92 -2.56 6.44
N ALA A 251 -29.26 -3.22 5.49
CA ALA A 251 -27.82 -3.15 5.35
C ALA A 251 -27.34 -1.85 4.70
N SER A 252 -28.22 -1.03 4.11
CA SER A 252 -27.83 0.18 3.35
C SER A 252 -26.79 1.08 4.03
N PRO A 253 -26.89 1.40 5.35
CA PRO A 253 -25.88 2.22 6.04
C PRO A 253 -24.48 1.58 6.12
N TRP A 254 -24.39 0.26 5.95
CA TRP A 254 -23.14 -0.49 5.92
C TRP A 254 -22.60 -0.68 4.49
N ILE A 255 -23.43 -0.45 3.48
CA ILE A 255 -23.12 -0.64 2.06
C ILE A 255 -22.64 0.67 1.44
N PHE A 256 -23.40 1.75 1.64
CA PHE A 256 -23.16 3.01 0.93
C PHE A 256 -21.88 3.73 1.34
N PRO A 257 -21.49 3.86 2.63
CA PRO A 257 -20.26 4.59 2.97
C PRO A 257 -18.99 3.99 2.35
N PRO A 258 -18.76 2.67 2.38
CA PRO A 258 -17.66 2.04 1.64
C PRO A 258 -17.70 2.31 0.13
N LEU A 259 -18.89 2.28 -0.48
CA LEU A 259 -19.07 2.56 -1.89
C LEU A 259 -18.76 4.02 -2.21
N THR A 260 -19.17 4.95 -1.35
CA THR A 260 -18.83 6.37 -1.44
C THR A 260 -17.32 6.58 -1.37
N PHE A 261 -16.59 5.93 -0.46
CA PHE A 261 -15.12 6.05 -0.43
C PHE A 261 -14.45 5.47 -1.66
N CYS A 262 -14.96 4.36 -2.20
CA CYS A 262 -14.48 3.81 -3.46
C CYS A 262 -14.73 4.79 -4.62
N GLY A 263 -15.92 5.39 -4.69
CA GLY A 263 -16.27 6.41 -5.67
C GLY A 263 -15.37 7.64 -5.58
N VAL A 264 -15.15 8.17 -4.37
CA VAL A 264 -14.22 9.29 -4.13
C VAL A 264 -12.79 8.91 -4.51
N ASP A 265 -12.32 7.70 -4.19
CA ASP A 265 -10.99 7.20 -4.60
C ASP A 265 -10.85 7.12 -6.13
N ILE A 266 -11.89 6.70 -6.84
CA ILE A 266 -11.93 6.72 -8.31
C ILE A 266 -11.87 8.17 -8.82
N LEU A 267 -12.72 9.05 -8.31
CA LEU A 267 -12.76 10.47 -8.72
C LEU A 267 -11.41 11.16 -8.50
N LEU A 268 -10.80 11.00 -7.33
CA LEU A 268 -9.48 11.55 -7.02
C LEU A 268 -8.40 11.03 -7.98
N ARG A 269 -8.46 9.76 -8.38
CA ARG A 269 -7.53 9.20 -9.37
C ARG A 269 -7.79 9.75 -10.77
N LEU A 270 -9.05 9.94 -11.16
CA LEU A 270 -9.39 10.55 -12.44
C LEU A 270 -8.82 11.97 -12.57
N PHE A 271 -8.82 12.76 -11.48
CA PHE A 271 -8.17 14.07 -11.45
C PHE A 271 -6.64 14.02 -11.52
N ARG A 272 -6.02 12.93 -11.07
CA ARG A 272 -4.56 12.73 -11.07
C ARG A 272 -4.01 12.12 -12.36
N TYR A 273 -4.87 11.51 -13.18
CA TYR A 273 -4.44 10.91 -14.43
C TYR A 273 -3.87 11.96 -15.38
N ARG A 274 -2.65 11.69 -15.87
CA ARG A 274 -1.99 12.51 -16.89
C ARG A 274 -1.75 11.65 -18.11
N ILE A 275 -2.24 12.11 -19.26
CA ILE A 275 -1.91 11.51 -20.55
C ILE A 275 -0.69 12.25 -21.08
N LYS A 276 0.39 11.51 -21.32
CA LYS A 276 1.68 12.06 -21.75
C LYS A 276 2.26 11.26 -22.90
N ALA A 277 3.06 11.92 -23.72
CA ALA A 277 3.85 11.25 -24.75
C ALA A 277 5.09 10.60 -24.11
N ALA A 278 5.45 9.40 -24.56
CA ALA A 278 6.64 8.71 -24.12
C ALA A 278 7.35 8.02 -25.29
N THR A 279 8.67 7.82 -25.13
CA THR A 279 9.51 7.07 -26.06
C THR A 279 9.97 5.77 -25.41
N LEU A 280 9.78 4.65 -26.10
CA LEU A 280 10.24 3.33 -25.67
C LEU A 280 11.54 2.99 -26.39
N THR A 281 12.57 2.66 -25.61
CA THR A 281 13.84 2.14 -26.09
C THR A 281 14.14 0.80 -25.43
N ALA A 282 14.51 -0.20 -26.22
CA ALA A 282 14.98 -1.48 -25.69
C ALA A 282 16.42 -1.32 -25.19
N GLN A 283 16.68 -1.67 -23.94
CA GLN A 283 18.02 -1.63 -23.35
C GLN A 283 18.47 -3.07 -23.12
N GLY A 284 19.05 -3.68 -24.16
CA GLY A 284 19.41 -5.10 -24.17
C GLY A 284 18.21 -6.03 -24.36
N THR A 285 18.30 -7.26 -23.86
CA THR A 285 17.32 -8.34 -24.09
C THR A 285 16.16 -8.40 -23.09
N HIS A 286 16.31 -7.80 -21.90
CA HIS A 286 15.37 -7.99 -20.79
C HIS A 286 14.80 -6.68 -20.22
N MET A 287 15.14 -5.53 -20.77
CA MET A 287 14.70 -4.23 -20.25
C MET A 287 14.16 -3.32 -21.35
N THR A 288 13.11 -2.58 -21.02
CA THR A 288 12.60 -1.48 -21.84
C THR A 288 12.63 -0.21 -21.00
N MET A 289 13.35 0.80 -21.48
CA MET A 289 13.33 2.14 -20.90
C MET A 289 12.19 2.94 -21.52
N ILE A 290 11.35 3.51 -20.65
CA ILE A 290 10.24 4.38 -21.06
C ILE A 290 10.57 5.79 -20.60
N ARG A 291 10.95 6.65 -21.54
CA ARG A 291 11.20 8.07 -21.28
C ARG A 291 9.90 8.85 -21.50
N VAL A 292 9.28 9.31 -20.42
CA VAL A 292 8.09 10.18 -20.51
C VAL A 292 8.54 11.62 -20.64
N HIS A 293 7.99 12.33 -21.61
CA HIS A 293 8.35 13.74 -21.89
C HIS A 293 7.52 14.70 -21.03
N ASN A 294 8.10 15.86 -20.71
CA ASN A 294 7.45 16.97 -19.98
C ASN A 294 6.84 16.50 -18.66
N CYS A 295 7.65 15.85 -17.84
CA CYS A 295 7.31 15.33 -16.52
C CYS A 295 8.49 15.65 -15.62
N ASP A 296 8.64 16.92 -15.24
CA ASP A 296 9.87 17.46 -14.62
C ASP A 296 9.70 17.83 -13.12
N ASP A 297 8.47 17.92 -12.60
CA ASP A 297 8.21 18.11 -11.16
C ASP A 297 6.94 17.36 -10.67
N GLY A 298 6.66 17.42 -9.37
CA GLY A 298 5.44 16.89 -8.75
C GLY A 298 5.63 15.52 -8.07
N TRP A 299 6.87 15.05 -7.91
CA TRP A 299 7.17 13.83 -7.16
C TRP A 299 8.36 14.01 -6.21
N LEU A 300 8.51 13.03 -5.32
CA LEU A 300 9.63 12.89 -4.41
C LEU A 300 10.47 11.66 -4.80
N ALA A 301 11.75 11.71 -4.45
CA ALA A 301 12.66 10.60 -4.66
C ALA A 301 12.15 9.30 -3.99
N GLY A 302 12.31 8.18 -4.71
CA GLY A 302 11.82 6.87 -4.27
C GLY A 302 10.31 6.64 -4.44
N GLN A 303 9.57 7.58 -5.04
CA GLN A 303 8.19 7.35 -5.46
C GLN A 303 8.14 6.54 -6.77
N HIS A 304 6.99 5.92 -7.01
CA HIS A 304 6.71 5.21 -8.26
C HIS A 304 5.37 5.67 -8.85
N VAL A 305 5.21 5.43 -10.15
CA VAL A 305 3.97 5.70 -10.88
C VAL A 305 3.46 4.40 -11.48
N ARG A 306 2.16 4.34 -11.73
CA ARG A 306 1.56 3.31 -12.57
C ARG A 306 1.40 3.88 -13.96
N LEU A 307 1.84 3.13 -14.95
CA LEU A 307 1.86 3.54 -16.34
C LEU A 307 1.04 2.55 -17.16
N ARG A 308 0.13 3.06 -17.99
CA ARG A 308 -0.59 2.27 -19.00
C ARG A 308 -0.26 2.81 -20.39
N VAL A 309 0.26 1.96 -21.26
CA VAL A 309 0.52 2.29 -22.67
C VAL A 309 -0.79 2.15 -23.44
N LEU A 310 -1.19 3.19 -24.19
CA LEU A 310 -2.46 3.23 -24.93
C LEU A 310 -2.29 2.86 -26.41
N PHE A 311 -1.42 3.58 -27.10
CA PHE A 311 -1.23 3.48 -28.54
C PHE A 311 0.25 3.58 -28.86
N SER A 312 0.72 2.77 -29.80
CA SER A 312 2.12 2.77 -30.25
C SER A 312 2.17 3.08 -31.73
N SER A 313 2.82 4.20 -32.07
CA SER A 313 3.26 4.48 -33.44
C SER A 313 4.74 4.08 -33.55
N ARG A 314 5.05 3.25 -34.54
CA ARG A 314 6.41 2.74 -34.75
C ARG A 314 7.20 3.76 -35.57
N GLY A 315 8.28 4.28 -34.99
CA GLY A 315 9.26 5.09 -35.71
C GLY A 315 10.61 4.38 -35.81
N ASP A 316 11.49 4.85 -36.69
CA ASP A 316 12.80 4.22 -36.99
C ASP A 316 13.79 4.26 -35.80
N SER A 317 13.60 5.13 -34.82
CA SER A 317 14.52 5.30 -33.66
C SER A 317 13.92 4.90 -32.31
N GLY A 318 12.76 4.25 -32.30
CA GLY A 318 12.02 3.88 -31.10
C GLY A 318 10.51 3.94 -31.30
N ALA A 319 9.74 3.32 -30.40
CA ALA A 319 8.28 3.42 -30.44
C ALA A 319 7.82 4.67 -29.69
N PHE A 320 7.10 5.56 -30.38
CA PHE A 320 6.43 6.69 -29.76
C PHE A 320 5.04 6.25 -29.30
N VAL A 321 4.77 6.44 -28.02
CA VAL A 321 3.51 6.00 -27.41
C VAL A 321 2.84 7.13 -26.65
N GLN A 322 1.52 7.00 -26.49
CA GLN A 322 0.81 7.72 -25.44
C GLN A 322 0.67 6.82 -24.20
N VAL A 323 0.96 7.40 -23.04
CA VAL A 323 0.85 6.73 -21.74
C VAL A 323 -0.11 7.47 -20.83
N ILE A 324 -0.88 6.72 -20.04
CA ILE A 324 -1.59 7.24 -18.88
C ILE A 324 -0.71 7.01 -17.65
N LEU A 325 -0.40 8.10 -16.95
CA LEU A 325 0.28 8.09 -15.67
C LEU A 325 -0.72 8.24 -14.53
N ASP A 326 -0.58 7.37 -13.53
CA ASP A 326 -1.30 7.38 -12.27
C ASP A 326 -0.27 7.42 -11.13
N GLY A 327 -0.23 8.51 -10.37
CA GLY A 327 0.75 8.70 -9.29
C GLY A 327 1.08 10.18 -9.03
N PRO A 328 2.14 10.46 -8.26
CA PRO A 328 3.10 9.51 -7.67
C PRO A 328 2.58 8.78 -6.41
N TYR A 329 3.11 7.58 -6.16
CA TYR A 329 2.82 6.72 -5.01
C TYR A 329 4.09 6.33 -4.25
N GLY A 330 3.96 6.03 -2.95
CA GLY A 330 5.10 5.63 -2.12
C GLY A 330 6.03 6.81 -1.80
N GLY A 331 7.34 6.57 -1.81
CA GLY A 331 8.38 7.54 -1.48
C GLY A 331 9.09 7.26 -0.16
N SER A 332 10.25 7.88 0.02
CA SER A 332 10.94 7.89 1.31
C SER A 332 10.31 8.92 2.25
N SER A 333 10.05 8.52 3.50
CA SER A 333 9.69 9.45 4.57
C SER A 333 10.93 10.17 5.15
N VAL A 334 12.13 9.71 4.80
CA VAL A 334 13.41 10.26 5.24
C VAL A 334 13.99 11.13 4.13
N ASP A 335 14.21 12.40 4.45
CA ASP A 335 14.92 13.34 3.59
C ASP A 335 16.42 13.26 3.90
N LEU A 336 17.20 12.77 2.93
CA LEU A 336 18.64 12.56 3.08
C LEU A 336 19.39 13.87 3.34
N GLY A 337 18.90 14.99 2.80
CA GLY A 337 19.51 16.32 2.94
C GLY A 337 19.59 16.82 4.39
N LEU A 338 18.81 16.25 5.30
CA LEU A 338 18.83 16.58 6.73
C LEU A 338 20.02 15.97 7.48
N TYR A 339 20.66 14.95 6.90
CA TYR A 339 21.72 14.16 7.50
C TYR A 339 23.05 14.47 6.83
N GLU A 340 24.12 14.46 7.62
CA GLU A 340 25.48 14.72 7.11
C GLU A 340 26.02 13.53 6.33
N SER A 341 25.63 12.32 6.73
CA SER A 341 26.03 11.06 6.11
C SER A 341 24.81 10.22 5.74
N ALA A 342 24.83 9.63 4.54
CA ALA A 342 23.77 8.74 4.04
C ALA A 342 24.35 7.39 3.60
N PHE A 343 23.77 6.29 4.09
CA PHE A 343 24.07 4.92 3.69
C PHE A 343 22.90 4.35 2.89
N LEU A 344 23.12 4.06 1.62
CA LEU A 344 22.12 3.53 0.71
C LEU A 344 22.53 2.12 0.32
N ILE A 345 21.74 1.11 0.69
CA ILE A 345 22.02 -0.29 0.35
C ILE A 345 20.87 -0.91 -0.45
N ALA A 346 21.23 -1.52 -1.58
CA ALA A 346 20.30 -2.14 -2.51
C ALA A 346 20.61 -3.61 -2.74
N GLY A 347 19.57 -4.42 -2.91
CA GLY A 347 19.67 -5.81 -3.36
C GLY A 347 18.83 -6.07 -4.60
N GLY A 348 19.45 -6.58 -5.67
CA GLY A 348 18.79 -6.89 -6.93
C GLY A 348 18.05 -5.67 -7.50
N SER A 349 16.76 -5.85 -7.83
CA SER A 349 15.88 -4.79 -8.34
C SER A 349 15.56 -3.69 -7.31
N GLY A 350 15.90 -3.89 -6.04
CA GLY A 350 15.76 -2.87 -4.98
C GLY A 350 16.57 -1.60 -5.26
N ILE A 351 17.54 -1.65 -6.17
CA ILE A 351 18.30 -0.50 -6.66
C ILE A 351 17.43 0.59 -7.27
N THR A 352 16.29 0.24 -7.88
CA THR A 352 15.37 1.23 -8.48
C THR A 352 14.94 2.31 -7.49
N PHE A 353 14.75 1.94 -6.22
CA PHE A 353 14.40 2.87 -5.15
C PHE A 353 15.61 3.69 -4.68
N THR A 354 16.73 3.03 -4.36
CA THR A 354 17.91 3.73 -3.81
C THR A 354 18.63 4.59 -4.83
N LEU A 355 18.62 4.21 -6.11
CA LEU A 355 19.18 5.00 -7.20
C LEU A 355 18.41 6.32 -7.38
N GLY A 356 17.08 6.29 -7.27
CA GLY A 356 16.28 7.51 -7.28
C GLY A 356 16.57 8.42 -6.08
N LEU A 357 16.85 7.86 -4.90
CA LEU A 357 17.31 8.63 -3.75
C LEU A 357 18.72 9.21 -3.96
N LEU A 358 19.61 8.44 -4.59
CA LEU A 358 20.98 8.86 -4.87
C LEU A 358 21.00 10.03 -5.89
N ASP A 359 20.28 9.91 -7.00
CA ASP A 359 20.20 10.96 -8.02
C ASP A 359 19.58 12.25 -7.45
N ASP A 360 18.54 12.14 -6.60
CA ASP A 360 17.95 13.31 -5.91
C ASP A 360 18.96 14.02 -5.03
N ILE A 361 19.64 13.31 -4.11
CA ILE A 361 20.53 13.97 -3.17
C ILE A 361 21.79 14.52 -3.84
N VAL A 362 22.34 13.81 -4.85
CA VAL A 362 23.45 14.31 -5.65
C VAL A 362 23.00 15.50 -6.50
N GLY A 363 21.83 15.42 -7.14
CA GLY A 363 21.24 16.51 -7.90
C GLY A 363 21.06 17.77 -7.06
N ARG A 364 20.49 17.64 -5.86
CA ARG A 364 20.31 18.76 -4.92
C ARG A 364 21.63 19.34 -4.43
N CYS A 365 22.59 18.50 -4.07
CA CYS A 365 23.88 18.96 -3.55
C CYS A 365 24.80 19.56 -4.62
N VAL A 366 24.79 19.00 -5.84
CA VAL A 366 25.75 19.33 -6.90
C VAL A 366 25.11 20.21 -7.96
N ARG A 367 24.06 19.72 -8.64
CA ARG A 367 23.45 20.42 -9.79
C ARG A 367 22.69 21.68 -9.34
N LEU A 368 22.02 21.62 -8.19
CA LEU A 368 21.23 22.72 -7.63
C LEU A 368 21.99 23.51 -6.54
N GLY A 369 23.28 23.24 -6.35
CA GLY A 369 24.14 24.03 -5.46
C GLY A 369 23.72 24.08 -3.99
N ARG A 370 23.08 23.02 -3.47
CA ARG A 370 22.53 22.97 -2.10
C ARG A 370 21.51 24.07 -1.82
N SER A 371 20.64 24.36 -2.79
CA SER A 371 19.63 25.43 -2.68
C SER A 371 18.71 25.32 -1.46
N GLN A 372 18.54 24.13 -0.87
CA GLN A 372 17.71 23.90 0.32
C GLN A 372 18.53 23.74 1.61
N GLY A 373 19.84 24.00 1.58
CA GLY A 373 20.72 23.86 2.74
C GLY A 373 21.04 22.41 3.09
N GLU A 374 21.12 21.53 2.09
CA GLU A 374 21.50 20.13 2.24
C GLU A 374 22.80 19.98 3.03
N ARG A 375 22.74 19.18 4.09
CA ARG A 375 23.87 18.88 4.96
C ARG A 375 24.71 17.70 4.48
N THR A 376 24.18 16.90 3.56
CA THR A 376 24.82 15.65 3.14
C THR A 376 26.17 15.94 2.51
N ARG A 377 27.22 15.37 3.10
CA ARG A 377 28.60 15.47 2.64
C ARG A 377 29.13 14.13 2.18
N ARG A 378 28.71 13.05 2.84
CA ARG A 378 29.19 11.70 2.59
C ARG A 378 28.04 10.75 2.25
N ILE A 379 28.19 10.00 1.16
CA ILE A 379 27.22 9.02 0.69
C ILE A 379 27.95 7.72 0.42
N GLU A 380 27.51 6.66 1.10
CA GLU A 380 27.94 5.29 0.83
C GLU A 380 26.82 4.57 0.09
N PHE A 381 27.04 4.24 -1.18
CA PHE A 381 26.07 3.53 -2.01
C PHE A 381 26.54 2.09 -2.24
N THR A 382 25.85 1.13 -1.66
CA THR A 382 26.14 -0.30 -1.76
C THR A 382 25.09 -1.02 -2.60
N TRP A 383 25.49 -1.76 -3.62
CA TRP A 383 24.59 -2.56 -4.45
C TRP A 383 24.99 -4.03 -4.50
N CYS A 384 24.13 -4.91 -4.01
CA CYS A 384 24.28 -6.36 -4.09
C CYS A 384 23.48 -6.91 -5.26
N ILE A 385 24.13 -7.51 -6.26
CA ILE A 385 23.47 -8.06 -7.44
C ILE A 385 24.01 -9.43 -7.84
N ARG A 386 23.19 -10.23 -8.53
CA ARG A 386 23.59 -11.55 -9.04
C ARG A 386 24.24 -11.50 -10.42
N SER A 387 23.78 -10.62 -11.30
CA SER A 387 24.36 -10.43 -12.63
C SER A 387 24.38 -8.94 -12.97
N PHE A 388 25.48 -8.47 -13.53
CA PHE A 388 25.79 -7.09 -13.84
C PHE A 388 24.93 -6.65 -15.02
N GLU A 389 24.09 -5.63 -14.82
CA GLU A 389 23.04 -5.30 -15.76
C GLU A 389 22.74 -3.78 -15.79
N TRP A 390 22.36 -3.30 -16.99
CA TRP A 390 21.73 -2.05 -17.50
C TRP A 390 21.68 -0.72 -16.71
N PHE A 391 21.76 -0.67 -15.38
CA PHE A 391 21.73 0.58 -14.60
C PHE A 391 23.05 1.36 -14.57
N VAL A 392 24.11 0.72 -15.05
CA VAL A 392 25.48 1.22 -14.96
C VAL A 392 25.65 2.62 -15.58
N PRO A 393 25.08 2.95 -16.76
CA PRO A 393 25.24 4.28 -17.33
C PRO A 393 24.68 5.39 -16.44
N ILE A 394 23.48 5.19 -15.86
CA ILE A 394 22.86 6.16 -14.95
C ILE A 394 23.71 6.33 -13.70
N LEU A 395 24.22 5.23 -13.15
CA LEU A 395 25.10 5.28 -11.98
C LEU A 395 26.42 6.00 -12.30
N ILE A 396 26.99 5.81 -13.49
CA ILE A 396 28.17 6.54 -13.97
C ILE A 396 27.89 8.03 -14.05
N ASP A 397 26.77 8.45 -14.62
CA ASP A 397 26.41 9.87 -14.74
C ASP A 397 26.32 10.54 -13.36
N ILE A 398 25.71 9.85 -12.39
CA ILE A 398 25.59 10.34 -11.01
C ILE A 398 26.96 10.37 -10.32
N ALA A 399 27.76 9.31 -10.45
CA ALA A 399 29.09 9.22 -9.85
C ALA A 399 30.05 10.26 -10.43
N THR A 400 29.96 10.53 -11.73
CA THR A 400 30.76 11.56 -12.41
C THR A 400 30.37 12.96 -11.94
N ALA A 401 29.07 13.23 -11.78
CA ALA A 401 28.60 14.49 -11.20
C ALA A 401 29.09 14.68 -9.76
N ALA A 402 29.07 13.63 -8.94
CA ALA A 402 29.55 13.69 -7.56
C ALA A 402 31.08 13.88 -7.46
N SER A 403 31.86 13.22 -8.32
CA SER A 403 33.33 13.25 -8.28
C SER A 403 33.93 14.65 -8.46
N ASN A 404 33.23 15.52 -9.20
CA ASN A 404 33.65 16.91 -9.44
C ASN A 404 33.08 17.90 -8.41
N SER A 405 32.71 17.42 -7.21
CA SER A 405 31.90 18.19 -6.26
C SER A 405 32.36 18.09 -4.80
N THR A 406 31.59 18.72 -3.90
CA THR A 406 31.80 18.67 -2.43
C THR A 406 31.15 17.47 -1.75
N VAL A 407 30.56 16.55 -2.52
CA VAL A 407 29.93 15.33 -2.01
C VAL A 407 30.88 14.16 -2.22
N ASP A 408 31.29 13.55 -1.13
CA ASP A 408 32.06 12.31 -1.12
C ASP A 408 31.11 11.13 -1.34
N LEU A 409 31.06 10.62 -2.58
CA LEU A 409 30.27 9.46 -2.96
C LEU A 409 31.19 8.25 -3.16
N HIS A 410 31.00 7.23 -2.33
CA HIS A 410 31.67 5.95 -2.46
C HIS A 410 30.68 4.88 -2.93
N THR A 411 31.01 4.18 -4.01
CA THR A 411 30.13 3.20 -4.65
C THR A 411 30.70 1.79 -4.50
N SER A 412 30.02 0.92 -3.74
CA SER A 412 30.42 -0.47 -3.54
C SER A 412 29.46 -1.44 -4.25
N VAL A 413 29.92 -2.12 -5.29
CA VAL A 413 29.12 -3.12 -6.03
C VAL A 413 29.57 -4.53 -5.66
N PHE A 414 28.67 -5.32 -5.09
CA PHE A 414 28.88 -6.69 -4.70
C PHE A 414 28.16 -7.65 -5.66
N ILE A 415 28.94 -8.42 -6.42
CA ILE A 415 28.42 -9.44 -7.33
C ILE A 415 28.39 -10.77 -6.59
N THR A 416 27.19 -11.25 -6.28
CA THR A 416 26.98 -12.44 -5.44
C THR A 416 26.90 -13.75 -6.23
N CYS A 417 27.00 -13.72 -7.56
CA CYS A 417 27.01 -14.90 -8.42
C CYS A 417 28.04 -14.74 -9.54
N SER A 418 29.20 -15.37 -9.40
CA SER A 418 30.36 -15.21 -10.28
C SER A 418 30.20 -15.84 -11.68
N GLN A 419 29.29 -16.80 -11.85
CA GLN A 419 29.11 -17.53 -13.12
C GLN A 419 28.37 -16.73 -14.21
N ALA A 420 27.84 -15.53 -13.90
CA ALA A 420 26.94 -14.79 -14.77
C ALA A 420 27.49 -13.41 -15.22
N CYS A 421 28.77 -13.12 -14.96
CA CYS A 421 29.40 -11.84 -15.31
C CYS A 421 30.83 -12.01 -15.80
N ASP A 422 31.15 -11.32 -16.89
CA ASP A 422 32.51 -11.00 -17.26
C ASP A 422 33.03 -9.84 -16.36
N PRO A 423 34.11 -10.04 -15.57
CA PRO A 423 34.70 -9.00 -14.74
C PRO A 423 35.23 -7.80 -15.54
N GLU A 424 35.59 -7.99 -16.82
CA GLU A 424 36.14 -6.92 -17.67
C GLU A 424 35.06 -6.05 -18.33
N ALA A 425 33.81 -6.50 -18.33
CA ALA A 425 32.65 -5.72 -18.82
C ALA A 425 32.18 -4.65 -17.83
N VAL A 426 32.84 -4.53 -16.66
CA VAL A 426 32.53 -3.52 -15.65
C VAL A 426 33.07 -2.17 -16.13
N LEU A 427 32.19 -1.37 -16.74
CA LEU A 427 32.46 0.03 -17.06
C LEU A 427 33.02 0.75 -15.84
N HIS A 428 34.04 1.58 -16.05
CA HIS A 428 34.75 2.32 -15.00
C HIS A 428 33.81 3.33 -14.33
N ILE A 429 33.20 2.95 -13.20
CA ILE A 429 32.43 3.88 -12.35
C ILE A 429 33.44 4.65 -11.47
N PRO A 430 33.46 5.99 -11.50
CA PRO A 430 34.32 6.79 -10.63
C PRO A 430 34.10 6.46 -9.14
N ASN A 431 35.19 6.40 -8.37
CA ASN A 431 35.17 6.13 -6.92
C ASN A 431 34.34 4.89 -6.54
N SER A 432 34.50 3.82 -7.32
CA SER A 432 33.80 2.56 -7.09
C SER A 432 34.72 1.39 -6.77
N ILE A 433 34.21 0.47 -5.97
CA ILE A 433 34.83 -0.82 -5.67
C ILE A 433 33.85 -1.91 -6.10
N VAL A 434 34.32 -2.82 -6.95
CA VAL A 434 33.55 -4.00 -7.35
C VAL A 434 34.16 -5.24 -6.69
N THR A 435 33.34 -5.99 -5.96
CA THR A 435 33.76 -7.18 -5.22
C THR A 435 32.93 -8.38 -5.61
N LEU A 436 33.58 -9.49 -5.95
CA LEU A 436 32.95 -10.78 -6.27
C LEU A 436 32.65 -11.60 -4.99
N SER A 437 31.93 -11.00 -4.04
CA SER A 437 31.53 -11.70 -2.80
C SER A 437 30.26 -11.10 -2.22
N ARG A 438 29.67 -11.78 -1.22
CA ARG A 438 28.53 -11.25 -0.47
C ARG A 438 29.06 -10.37 0.67
N PRO A 439 28.56 -9.13 0.82
CA PRO A 439 29.07 -8.25 1.87
C PRO A 439 28.58 -8.70 3.24
N ALA A 440 29.46 -8.55 4.24
CA ALA A 440 29.05 -8.54 5.63
C ALA A 440 28.45 -7.17 5.95
N VAL A 441 27.14 -7.01 5.70
CA VAL A 441 26.39 -5.75 5.86
C VAL A 441 26.64 -5.09 7.22
N HIS A 442 26.68 -5.88 8.29
CA HIS A 442 26.97 -5.41 9.64
C HIS A 442 28.31 -4.66 9.74
N ASN A 443 29.35 -5.14 9.06
CA ASN A 443 30.67 -4.51 9.10
C ASN A 443 30.66 -3.16 8.36
N LEU A 444 30.04 -3.13 7.17
CA LEU A 444 29.88 -1.90 6.39
C LEU A 444 29.14 -0.81 7.18
N LEU A 445 28.03 -1.19 7.82
CA LEU A 445 27.24 -0.28 8.66
C LEU A 445 27.99 0.13 9.93
N ARG A 446 28.66 -0.80 10.61
CA ARG A 446 29.40 -0.53 11.85
C ARG A 446 30.53 0.46 11.62
N ASP A 447 31.21 0.37 10.49
CA ASP A 447 32.28 1.32 10.14
C ASP A 447 31.73 2.69 9.74
N PHE A 448 30.54 2.72 9.14
CA PHE A 448 29.88 3.97 8.73
C PHE A 448 29.17 4.72 9.89
N ILE A 449 28.55 4.02 10.85
CA ILE A 449 27.73 4.60 11.94
C ILE A 449 28.57 5.29 13.03
N LYS A 450 29.91 5.25 12.99
CA LYS A 450 30.77 5.94 13.97
C LYS A 450 30.58 7.48 14.00
N ILE A 451 29.79 8.03 13.06
CA ILE A 451 29.52 9.45 12.88
C ILE A 451 28.11 9.80 13.37
N ASN A 452 27.94 10.94 14.03
CA ASN A 452 26.62 11.41 14.48
C ASN A 452 25.75 11.85 13.29
N GLY A 453 24.50 11.38 13.23
CA GLY A 453 23.51 11.85 12.26
C GLY A 453 23.57 11.16 10.90
N VAL A 454 23.38 9.84 10.90
CA VAL A 454 23.35 8.99 9.70
C VAL A 454 21.91 8.68 9.27
N ALA A 455 21.62 8.83 7.98
CA ALA A 455 20.44 8.22 7.36
C ALA A 455 20.81 6.88 6.74
N VAL A 456 20.02 5.84 7.01
CA VAL A 456 20.19 4.51 6.40
C VAL A 456 18.94 4.18 5.59
N CYS A 457 19.12 3.80 4.32
CA CYS A 457 18.03 3.33 3.46
C CYS A 457 18.41 1.98 2.85
N ALA A 458 17.59 0.96 3.12
CA ALA A 458 17.77 -0.38 2.60
C ALA A 458 16.59 -0.80 1.72
N SER A 459 16.87 -1.35 0.54
CA SER A 459 15.85 -1.84 -0.39
C SER A 459 16.33 -3.11 -1.08
N GLY A 460 15.62 -4.23 -0.92
CA GLY A 460 16.03 -5.49 -1.51
C GLY A 460 15.30 -6.68 -0.90
N PRO A 461 15.85 -7.91 -1.04
CA PRO A 461 15.25 -9.10 -0.46
C PRO A 461 15.15 -8.97 1.07
N GLU A 462 14.18 -9.67 1.66
CA GLU A 462 13.93 -9.65 3.10
C GLU A 462 15.17 -10.03 3.91
N SER A 463 16.00 -10.94 3.41
CA SER A 463 17.27 -11.29 4.04
C SER A 463 18.23 -10.10 4.12
N LEU A 464 18.40 -9.34 3.03
CA LEU A 464 19.29 -8.16 3.03
C LEU A 464 18.77 -7.08 3.97
N THR A 465 17.48 -6.75 3.86
CA THR A 465 16.87 -5.68 4.66
C THR A 465 16.79 -6.02 6.15
N ARG A 466 16.83 -7.30 6.52
CA ARG A 466 16.94 -7.76 7.92
C ARG A 466 18.36 -7.71 8.47
N ASP A 467 19.36 -7.84 7.59
CA ASP A 467 20.77 -7.77 7.97
C ASP A 467 21.25 -6.33 8.21
N VAL A 468 20.54 -5.33 7.66
CA VAL A 468 20.68 -3.88 7.88
C VAL A 468 19.91 -3.47 9.12
#